data_AF-A0A1Q7ATE2-F1
#
_entry.id   AF-A0A1Q7ATE2-F1
#
_cell.length_a   1.000
_cell.length_b   1.000
_cell.length_c   1.000
_cell.angle_alpha   90.00
_cell.angle_beta   90.00
_cell.angle_gamma   90.00
#
_symmetry.space_group_name_H-M   'P 1'
#
loop_
_entity.id
_entity.type
_entity.pdbx_description
1 polymer ?
#
loop_
_entity_poly.entity_id
_entity_poly.type
_entity_poly.pdbx_seq_one_letter_code
_entity_poly.pdbx_strand_id
1 'polypeptide(L)'
;MAQQVSNPPEPKDEEKSRISGPRPVQPRRFSSTGIIILLVLISLLIISSTSLLLPNLVQVYTHPESFTAVSPTAKAQSTHAGPLTPTPTIGQNVTPTATPPIFTPNNTAAPSLQLPSEHEIIYEQQNNIYMISSTGSGTPQALYTPGYIYNRAVRPILTPSGQLLYSGDGIYLMDIFSGTPEKIAALAANQVVTSLVLSSDGTTIAWSTEPASGDGVIDLYAGPLATPGKVFEQSSSNCPCFRIFTFMNDKTLLLTDGQQSHEAIQFGLWALDISNPLNTTSHSLLDENSAQGPLALAPYGNVLLYSSYEGQVPKPTDGSVPDDMAVLKYANSLKVTTLNGQPLKMDISHVLLEEQHELHNSAAYHWVETPVFTMDGHTLIYVEFSTQTQPPYDRSNALFIAKISGSGKHLRVSNPQLMATSNANLLELGPWFNNHILTFYGDGSLYAMDIQTGAVATIVQTGVYARIIAVRGN
;
A
#
# COMPACT_ATOMS: atom_id res chain seq x y z
N MET A 1 -43.87 -80.44 7.66
CA MET A 1 -44.35 -79.59 6.56
C MET A 1 -43.16 -78.79 6.04
N ALA A 2 -42.94 -78.84 4.73
CA ALA A 2 -41.98 -78.04 3.96
C ALA A 2 -42.42 -76.54 3.94
N GLN A 3 -41.72 -75.51 3.47
CA GLN A 3 -40.50 -75.26 2.69
C GLN A 3 -40.20 -73.74 2.80
N GLN A 4 -38.94 -73.32 2.70
CA GLN A 4 -38.49 -71.93 2.46
C GLN A 4 -38.91 -71.41 1.07
N VAL A 5 -39.09 -70.08 0.91
CA VAL A 5 -38.54 -69.27 -0.23
C VAL A 5 -38.35 -67.80 0.23
N SER A 6 -37.24 -67.17 -0.19
CA SER A 6 -36.87 -65.76 0.08
C SER A 6 -36.88 -64.84 -1.16
N ASN A 7 -36.68 -63.54 -0.86
CA ASN A 7 -36.20 -62.36 -1.65
C ASN A 7 -37.26 -61.40 -2.20
N PRO A 8 -36.94 -60.08 -2.38
CA PRO A 8 -36.08 -59.16 -1.59
C PRO A 8 -36.78 -57.79 -1.30
N PRO A 9 -36.23 -56.88 -0.47
CA PRO A 9 -36.65 -55.47 -0.47
C PRO A 9 -35.77 -54.62 -1.40
N GLU A 10 -36.41 -53.93 -2.34
CA GLU A 10 -35.88 -52.87 -3.19
C GLU A 10 -35.98 -51.49 -2.46
N PRO A 11 -35.36 -50.42 -2.98
CA PRO A 11 -34.20 -49.72 -2.42
C PRO A 11 -34.53 -48.64 -1.38
N LYS A 12 -33.52 -48.31 -0.58
CA LYS A 12 -33.52 -47.20 0.39
C LYS A 12 -33.59 -45.85 -0.35
N ASP A 13 -34.67 -45.10 -0.13
CA ASP A 13 -34.68 -43.68 -0.41
C ASP A 13 -33.76 -42.96 0.58
N GLU A 14 -32.79 -42.27 0.01
CA GLU A 14 -31.81 -41.44 0.69
C GLU A 14 -32.50 -40.37 1.54
N GLU A 15 -31.96 -40.25 2.75
CA GLU A 15 -32.31 -39.26 3.76
C GLU A 15 -32.08 -37.85 3.20
N LYS A 16 -33.15 -37.22 2.71
CA LYS A 16 -33.19 -35.77 2.44
C LYS A 16 -32.92 -35.03 3.75
N SER A 17 -31.67 -34.61 3.94
CA SER A 17 -31.28 -33.65 4.97
C SER A 17 -32.10 -32.37 4.80
N ARG A 18 -32.92 -32.07 5.81
CA ARG A 18 -33.78 -30.89 5.86
C ARG A 18 -32.89 -29.64 5.98
N ILE A 19 -32.76 -28.92 4.87
CA ILE A 19 -32.26 -27.54 4.85
C ILE A 19 -33.20 -26.70 5.73
N SER A 20 -32.67 -26.23 6.85
CA SER A 20 -33.36 -25.33 7.77
C SER A 20 -33.35 -23.93 7.16
N GLY A 21 -34.54 -23.41 6.83
CA GLY A 21 -34.69 -22.02 6.40
C GLY A 21 -34.36 -21.03 7.53
N PRO A 22 -33.95 -19.78 7.19
CA PRO A 22 -33.54 -18.79 8.18
C PRO A 22 -34.72 -18.36 9.07
N ARG A 23 -34.50 -18.37 10.39
CA ARG A 23 -35.43 -17.83 11.38
C ARG A 23 -35.53 -16.30 11.22
N PRO A 24 -36.71 -15.70 11.44
CA PRO A 24 -36.85 -14.25 11.43
C PRO A 24 -36.09 -13.61 12.60
N VAL A 25 -35.24 -12.63 12.29
CA VAL A 25 -34.49 -11.82 13.25
C VAL A 25 -35.49 -10.95 14.03
N GLN A 26 -35.70 -11.25 15.31
CA GLN A 26 -36.37 -10.34 16.23
C GLN A 26 -35.43 -9.16 16.56
N PRO A 27 -35.91 -7.91 16.51
CA PRO A 27 -35.11 -6.77 16.94
C PRO A 27 -34.93 -6.81 18.46
N ARG A 28 -33.70 -7.08 18.91
CA ARG A 28 -33.30 -6.88 20.31
C ARG A 28 -33.35 -5.38 20.61
N ARG A 29 -34.44 -4.92 21.22
CA ARG A 29 -34.49 -3.61 21.87
C ARG A 29 -33.59 -3.67 23.11
N PHE A 30 -32.42 -3.03 23.04
CA PHE A 30 -31.60 -2.78 24.20
C PHE A 30 -32.39 -1.86 25.15
N SER A 31 -32.59 -2.28 26.40
CA SER A 31 -33.23 -1.41 27.40
C SER A 31 -32.27 -0.27 27.74
N SER A 32 -32.79 0.94 27.92
CA SER A 32 -32.01 2.14 28.28
C SER A 32 -31.17 1.93 29.54
N THR A 33 -31.61 1.03 30.42
CA THR A 33 -30.88 0.63 31.64
C THR A 33 -29.57 -0.10 31.33
N GLY A 34 -29.53 -0.92 30.27
CA GLY A 34 -28.32 -1.63 29.85
C GLY A 34 -27.23 -0.71 29.29
N ILE A 35 -27.63 0.35 28.59
CA ILE A 35 -26.70 1.36 28.06
C ILE A 35 -26.08 2.17 29.21
N ILE A 36 -26.87 2.52 30.24
CA ILE A 36 -26.37 3.24 31.41
C ILE A 36 -25.35 2.38 32.18
N ILE A 37 -25.63 1.09 32.37
CA ILE A 37 -24.68 0.17 33.04
C ILE A 37 -23.38 0.04 32.23
N LEU A 38 -23.46 -0.05 30.90
CA LEU A 38 -22.30 -0.10 30.03
C LEU A 38 -21.44 1.17 30.13
N LEU A 39 -22.07 2.36 30.11
CA LEU A 39 -21.37 3.64 30.23
C LEU A 39 -20.72 3.83 31.61
N VAL A 40 -21.37 3.36 32.67
CA VAL A 40 -20.81 3.35 34.03
C VAL A 40 -19.59 2.42 34.09
N LEU A 41 -19.65 1.24 33.47
CA LEU A 41 -18.53 0.30 33.41
C LEU A 41 -17.36 0.86 32.59
N ILE A 42 -17.61 1.48 31.44
CA ILE A 42 -16.58 2.15 30.63
C ILE A 42 -15.93 3.29 31.42
N SER A 43 -16.73 4.11 32.11
CA SER A 43 -16.22 5.21 32.92
C SER A 43 -15.36 4.71 34.10
N LEU A 44 -15.77 3.63 34.78
CA LEU A 44 -14.99 2.98 35.82
C LEU A 44 -13.66 2.40 35.28
N LEU A 45 -13.65 1.90 34.04
CA LEU A 45 -12.47 1.34 33.38
C LEU A 45 -11.48 2.43 32.93
N ILE A 46 -11.98 3.61 32.54
CA ILE A 46 -11.15 4.79 32.24
C ILE A 46 -10.56 5.38 33.53
N ILE A 47 -11.33 5.44 34.62
CA ILE A 47 -10.85 5.96 35.91
C ILE A 47 -9.82 5.01 36.55
N SER A 48 -10.00 3.68 36.42
CA SER A 48 -9.02 2.70 36.92
C SER A 48 -7.74 2.63 36.08
N SER A 49 -7.82 2.85 34.77
CA SER A 49 -6.62 2.91 33.91
C SER A 49 -5.81 4.19 34.10
N THR A 50 -6.47 5.34 34.33
CA THR A 50 -5.79 6.62 34.58
C THR A 50 -5.13 6.71 35.97
N SER A 51 -5.61 5.93 36.95
CA SER A 51 -4.99 5.84 38.29
C SER A 51 -3.78 4.87 38.38
N LEU A 52 -3.51 4.09 37.33
CA LEU A 52 -2.32 3.24 37.19
C LEU A 52 -1.16 3.91 36.41
N LEU A 53 -1.39 5.07 35.80
CA LEU A 53 -0.40 5.78 34.96
C LEU A 53 0.38 6.90 35.68
N LEU A 54 0.12 7.15 36.96
CA LEU A 54 0.70 8.29 37.70
C LEU A 54 1.87 7.99 38.69
N PRO A 55 2.36 6.76 38.95
CA PRO A 55 3.63 6.58 39.67
C PRO A 55 4.87 6.34 38.78
N ASN A 56 4.75 6.05 37.49
CA ASN A 56 5.90 5.60 36.66
C ASN A 56 6.58 6.69 35.81
N LEU A 57 6.21 7.96 35.95
CA LEU A 57 6.82 9.07 35.20
C LEU A 57 7.89 9.86 35.98
N VAL A 58 8.32 9.39 37.17
CA VAL A 58 9.31 10.12 38.01
C VAL A 58 10.57 9.30 38.35
N GLN A 59 10.79 8.12 37.74
CA GLN A 59 11.91 7.26 38.15
C GLN A 59 12.81 6.72 37.01
N VAL A 60 13.11 7.54 36.01
CA VAL A 60 14.22 7.28 35.07
C VAL A 60 15.06 8.53 34.89
N TYR A 61 15.71 8.98 35.97
CA TYR A 61 16.87 9.88 35.88
C TYR A 61 17.75 9.77 37.13
N THR A 62 18.18 8.55 37.48
CA THR A 62 19.34 8.35 38.34
C THR A 62 19.83 6.91 38.18
N HIS A 63 20.97 6.72 37.52
CA HIS A 63 22.10 6.00 38.12
C HIS A 63 23.43 6.52 37.55
N PRO A 64 24.48 6.64 38.38
CA PRO A 64 25.72 7.33 38.05
C PRO A 64 26.77 6.34 37.54
N GLU A 65 27.41 6.64 36.42
CA GLU A 65 28.72 6.05 36.11
C GLU A 65 29.82 7.10 36.26
N SER A 66 30.71 6.76 37.18
CA SER A 66 31.95 7.38 37.56
C SER A 66 32.91 7.59 36.39
N PHE A 67 33.26 8.85 36.10
CA PHE A 67 34.60 9.20 35.66
C PHE A 67 35.08 10.49 36.32
N THR A 68 36.32 10.40 36.80
CA THR A 68 37.07 11.35 37.60
C THR A 68 37.29 12.71 36.93
N ALA A 69 37.22 13.74 37.78
CA ALA A 69 37.42 15.15 37.52
C ALA A 69 38.79 15.50 36.90
N VAL A 70 38.79 16.49 35.99
CA VAL A 70 39.51 17.77 36.17
C VAL A 70 38.79 18.88 35.37
N SER A 71 38.36 19.92 36.07
CA SER A 71 38.13 21.29 35.57
C SER A 71 39.06 22.21 36.40
N PRO A 72 39.36 23.49 36.05
CA PRO A 72 38.46 24.42 35.37
C PRO A 72 39.11 25.46 34.43
N THR A 73 38.33 26.08 33.56
CA THR A 73 38.16 27.55 33.56
C THR A 73 37.01 27.99 32.68
N ALA A 74 36.10 28.74 33.28
CA ALA A 74 34.99 29.41 32.63
C ALA A 74 35.46 30.66 31.88
N LYS A 75 34.94 30.88 30.68
CA LYS A 75 34.57 32.21 30.17
C LYS A 75 33.34 32.07 29.28
N ALA A 76 32.26 32.70 29.73
CA ALA A 76 31.08 32.94 28.93
C ALA A 76 31.43 33.90 27.80
N GLN A 77 31.14 33.52 26.56
CA GLN A 77 31.06 34.47 25.45
C GLN A 77 29.96 34.04 24.49
N SER A 78 28.96 34.91 24.42
CA SER A 78 27.90 34.96 23.42
C SER A 78 28.49 34.86 22.00
N THR A 79 27.95 33.95 21.21
CA THR A 79 28.08 33.95 19.75
C THR A 79 26.74 33.59 19.12
N HIS A 80 26.15 34.56 18.42
CA HIS A 80 25.31 34.28 17.26
C HIS A 80 26.05 33.29 16.34
N ALA A 81 25.44 32.14 16.08
CA ALA A 81 25.92 31.19 15.08
C ALA A 81 24.82 31.01 14.03
N GLY A 82 25.19 31.23 12.77
CA GLY A 82 24.36 31.03 11.59
C GLY A 82 23.98 29.56 11.35
N PRO A 83 23.23 29.28 10.27
CA PRO A 83 22.62 27.98 10.06
C PRO A 83 23.70 26.91 9.88
N LEU A 84 23.70 25.92 10.76
CA LEU A 84 24.51 24.72 10.62
C LEU A 84 23.94 23.90 9.46
N THR A 85 24.63 23.96 8.33
CA THR A 85 24.55 22.98 7.26
C THR A 85 24.82 21.60 7.86
N PRO A 86 23.94 20.60 7.71
CA PRO A 86 24.25 19.25 8.15
C PRO A 86 25.34 18.68 7.23
N THR A 87 26.47 18.33 7.83
CA THR A 87 27.53 17.56 7.19
C THR A 87 26.97 16.19 6.80
N PRO A 88 27.04 15.77 5.53
CA PRO A 88 26.64 14.42 5.14
C PRO A 88 27.59 13.42 5.79
N THR A 89 27.03 12.43 6.48
CA THR A 89 27.77 11.28 6.99
C THR A 89 28.23 10.46 5.79
N ILE A 90 29.50 10.63 5.40
CA ILE A 90 30.14 9.81 4.37
C ILE A 90 30.43 8.44 4.99
N GLY A 91 29.51 7.49 4.78
CA GLY A 91 29.73 6.07 5.00
C GLY A 91 30.11 5.39 3.70
N GLN A 92 31.41 5.09 3.57
CA GLN A 92 32.11 4.12 2.71
C GLN A 92 31.44 3.60 1.42
N ASN A 93 32.22 3.55 0.33
CA ASN A 93 31.95 2.71 -0.86
C ASN A 93 31.68 1.26 -0.44
N VAL A 94 30.42 0.90 -0.23
CA VAL A 94 30.00 -0.49 -0.01
C VAL A 94 29.68 -1.07 -1.37
N THR A 95 30.49 -2.01 -1.84
CA THR A 95 30.03 -2.96 -2.87
C THR A 95 28.84 -3.70 -2.25
N PRO A 96 27.63 -3.72 -2.85
CA PRO A 96 26.46 -4.30 -2.18
C PRO A 96 26.70 -5.78 -1.85
N THR A 97 27.01 -6.08 -0.59
CA THR A 97 27.30 -7.45 -0.09
C THR A 97 26.13 -8.07 0.65
N ALA A 98 24.97 -7.42 0.70
CA ALA A 98 23.77 -8.05 1.27
C ALA A 98 23.39 -9.24 0.40
N THR A 99 23.45 -10.43 0.99
CA THR A 99 22.80 -11.62 0.45
C THR A 99 21.31 -11.32 0.32
N PRO A 100 20.71 -11.43 -0.87
CA PRO A 100 19.29 -11.16 -1.04
C PRO A 100 18.44 -12.04 -0.12
N PRO A 101 17.39 -11.50 0.51
CA PRO A 101 16.54 -12.23 1.44
C PRO A 101 15.53 -13.11 0.70
N ILE A 102 15.89 -13.65 -0.47
CA ILE A 102 15.00 -14.37 -1.39
C ILE A 102 15.52 -15.78 -1.60
N PHE A 103 14.61 -16.75 -1.48
CA PHE A 103 14.88 -18.17 -1.64
C PHE A 103 13.94 -18.76 -2.69
N THR A 104 14.44 -19.73 -3.44
CA THR A 104 13.62 -20.52 -4.35
C THR A 104 12.56 -21.30 -3.56
N PRO A 105 11.51 -21.84 -4.20
CA PRO A 105 10.49 -22.64 -3.52
C PRO A 105 11.05 -23.86 -2.77
N ASN A 106 12.25 -24.33 -3.14
CA ASN A 106 12.95 -25.43 -2.47
C ASN A 106 13.87 -24.96 -1.32
N ASN A 107 13.71 -23.71 -0.86
CA ASN A 107 14.50 -23.09 0.20
C ASN A 107 16.01 -23.03 -0.11
N THR A 108 16.37 -22.83 -1.38
CA THR A 108 17.76 -22.60 -1.79
C THR A 108 17.96 -21.11 -2.05
N ALA A 109 19.17 -20.60 -1.79
CA ALA A 109 19.51 -19.22 -2.15
C ALA A 109 19.27 -18.96 -3.65
N ALA A 110 18.73 -17.79 -3.96
CA ALA A 110 18.55 -17.36 -5.34
C ALA A 110 19.92 -17.24 -6.06
N PRO A 111 20.02 -17.63 -7.34
CA PRO A 111 21.23 -17.37 -8.12
C PRO A 111 21.44 -15.86 -8.31
N SER A 112 22.68 -15.45 -8.56
CA SER A 112 23.00 -14.04 -8.79
C SER A 112 22.52 -13.59 -10.17
N LEU A 113 21.92 -12.41 -10.23
CA LEU A 113 21.54 -11.70 -11.45
C LEU A 113 22.57 -10.59 -11.75
N GLN A 114 22.93 -10.45 -13.02
CA GLN A 114 23.64 -9.26 -13.51
C GLN A 114 22.63 -8.32 -14.14
N LEU A 115 22.54 -7.10 -13.61
CA LEU A 115 21.64 -6.09 -14.16
C LEU A 115 22.29 -5.39 -15.36
N PRO A 116 21.50 -5.07 -16.41
CA PRO A 116 21.95 -4.19 -17.47
C PRO A 116 22.46 -2.87 -16.90
N SER A 117 23.63 -2.43 -17.36
CA SER A 117 24.09 -1.05 -17.17
C SER A 117 23.15 -0.07 -17.87
N GLU A 118 23.30 1.23 -17.62
CA GLU A 118 22.54 2.30 -18.31
C GLU A 118 21.08 2.43 -17.87
N HIS A 119 20.74 1.93 -16.68
CA HIS A 119 19.45 2.21 -16.06
C HIS A 119 19.68 2.95 -14.75
N GLU A 120 18.79 3.89 -14.46
CA GLU A 120 18.73 4.62 -13.19
C GLU A 120 17.52 4.16 -12.39
N ILE A 121 17.71 3.96 -11.09
CA ILE A 121 16.70 3.60 -10.12
C ILE A 121 16.37 4.84 -9.30
N ILE A 122 15.11 5.25 -9.33
CA ILE A 122 14.59 6.36 -8.54
C ILE A 122 13.83 5.78 -7.37
N TYR A 123 14.17 6.21 -6.15
CA TYR A 123 13.53 5.74 -4.93
C TYR A 123 13.32 6.87 -3.91
N GLU A 124 12.27 6.76 -3.11
CA GLU A 124 11.98 7.70 -2.01
C GLU A 124 12.42 7.12 -0.67
N GLN A 125 12.89 8.01 0.19
CA GLN A 125 12.92 7.84 1.63
C GLN A 125 12.11 8.98 2.26
N GLN A 126 11.92 8.90 3.58
CA GLN A 126 11.12 9.88 4.33
C GLN A 126 11.54 11.34 4.12
N ASN A 127 12.82 11.61 3.81
CA ASN A 127 13.35 12.97 3.72
C ASN A 127 13.63 13.44 2.29
N ASN A 128 13.97 12.53 1.37
CA ASN A 128 14.44 12.89 0.04
C ASN A 128 14.06 11.82 -0.99
N ILE A 129 14.07 12.22 -2.24
CA ILE A 129 14.03 11.31 -3.40
C ILE A 129 15.46 11.18 -3.91
N TYR A 130 15.87 9.95 -4.20
CA TYR A 130 17.22 9.61 -4.62
C TYR A 130 17.21 8.93 -6.00
N MET A 131 18.36 9.00 -6.65
CA MET A 131 18.67 8.32 -7.90
C MET A 131 19.99 7.56 -7.77
N ILE A 132 20.05 6.35 -8.32
CA ILE A 132 21.28 5.55 -8.39
C ILE A 132 21.29 4.66 -9.64
N SER A 133 22.47 4.41 -10.21
CA SER A 133 22.67 3.40 -11.25
C SER A 133 22.16 2.03 -10.83
N SER A 134 21.53 1.30 -11.76
CA SER A 134 21.00 -0.05 -11.59
C SER A 134 22.04 -1.07 -11.12
N THR A 135 23.30 -0.89 -11.49
CA THR A 135 24.40 -1.77 -11.09
C THR A 135 24.86 -1.51 -9.65
N GLY A 136 24.25 -0.54 -8.96
CA GLY A 136 24.68 -0.10 -7.64
C GLY A 136 26.04 0.61 -7.64
N SER A 137 26.60 0.90 -8.82
CA SER A 137 27.88 1.58 -8.93
C SER A 137 27.72 3.07 -8.57
N GLY A 138 28.43 3.51 -7.55
CA GLY A 138 28.43 4.90 -7.10
C GLY A 138 27.60 5.12 -5.84
N THR A 139 27.53 6.39 -5.41
CA THR A 139 26.74 6.79 -4.24
C THR A 139 25.37 7.28 -4.70
N PRO A 140 24.26 6.95 -3.99
CA PRO A 140 22.97 7.54 -4.28
C PRO A 140 23.02 9.07 -4.31
N GLN A 141 22.43 9.65 -5.35
CA GLN A 141 22.32 11.08 -5.52
C GLN A 141 20.94 11.54 -5.03
N ALA A 142 20.91 12.43 -4.04
CA ALA A 142 19.67 13.11 -3.66
C ALA A 142 19.26 14.08 -4.77
N LEU A 143 18.00 14.00 -5.19
CA LEU A 143 17.39 14.93 -6.14
C LEU A 143 16.98 16.21 -5.41
N TYR A 144 17.14 17.36 -6.07
CA TYR A 144 16.71 18.64 -5.50
C TYR A 144 15.19 18.80 -5.63
N THR A 145 14.45 18.39 -4.60
CA THR A 145 12.98 18.39 -4.58
C THR A 145 12.45 19.37 -3.52
N PRO A 146 12.51 20.69 -3.76
CA PRO A 146 12.03 21.70 -2.82
C PRO A 146 10.53 21.52 -2.57
N GLY A 147 10.13 21.77 -1.32
CA GLY A 147 8.74 21.66 -0.89
C GLY A 147 8.23 20.23 -0.79
N TYR A 148 9.03 19.20 -1.15
CA TYR A 148 8.66 17.79 -1.00
C TYR A 148 8.32 17.47 0.46
N ILE A 149 7.17 16.83 0.64
CA ILE A 149 6.74 16.29 1.93
C ILE A 149 6.38 14.84 1.67
N TYR A 150 7.05 13.96 2.38
CA TYR A 150 6.77 12.54 2.32
C TYR A 150 5.31 12.26 2.75
N ASN A 151 4.59 11.55 1.89
CA ASN A 151 3.24 11.11 2.15
C ASN A 151 3.05 9.69 1.60
N ARG A 152 2.75 8.74 2.49
CA ARG A 152 2.57 7.33 2.14
C ARG A 152 1.50 7.10 1.07
N ALA A 153 0.42 7.88 1.11
CA ALA A 153 -0.71 7.81 0.20
C ALA A 153 -0.45 8.52 -1.15
N VAL A 154 0.54 9.42 -1.20
CA VAL A 154 0.83 10.26 -2.37
C VAL A 154 2.27 10.07 -2.79
N ARG A 155 2.45 9.15 -3.74
CA ARG A 155 3.77 8.75 -4.23
C ARG A 155 4.22 9.69 -5.35
N PRO A 156 5.52 10.03 -5.44
CA PRO A 156 6.08 10.61 -6.64
C PRO A 156 5.89 9.67 -7.84
N ILE A 157 5.81 10.24 -9.03
CA ILE A 157 5.57 9.53 -10.28
C ILE A 157 6.61 9.99 -11.29
N LEU A 158 7.31 9.05 -11.95
CA LEU A 158 8.10 9.39 -13.13
C LEU A 158 7.18 9.36 -14.35
N THR A 159 7.05 10.49 -15.04
CA THR A 159 6.29 10.57 -16.29
C THR A 159 6.99 9.75 -17.39
N PRO A 160 6.26 9.32 -18.43
CA PRO A 160 6.87 8.71 -19.62
C PRO A 160 7.93 9.60 -20.31
N SER A 161 7.83 10.93 -20.15
CA SER A 161 8.84 11.89 -20.63
C SER A 161 10.11 11.96 -19.77
N GLY A 162 10.18 11.22 -18.65
CA GLY A 162 11.31 11.21 -17.74
C GLY A 162 11.36 12.37 -16.76
N GLN A 163 10.22 13.02 -16.52
CA GLN A 163 10.08 14.07 -15.51
C GLN A 163 9.52 13.49 -14.21
N LEU A 164 10.05 13.90 -13.08
CA LEU A 164 9.55 13.54 -11.77
C LEU A 164 8.42 14.49 -11.38
N LEU A 165 7.23 13.93 -11.18
CA LEU A 165 6.07 14.57 -10.58
C LEU A 165 6.04 14.23 -9.09
N TYR A 166 5.98 15.23 -8.21
CA TYR A 166 5.94 15.00 -6.75
C TYR A 166 5.09 16.04 -6.04
N SER A 167 4.67 15.74 -4.82
CA SER A 167 3.84 16.60 -3.98
C SER A 167 4.51 17.06 -2.70
N GLY A 168 3.97 18.14 -2.14
CA GLY A 168 4.23 18.60 -0.77
C GLY A 168 3.42 19.86 -0.48
N ASP A 169 4.05 21.04 -0.41
CA ASP A 169 3.35 22.34 -0.33
C ASP A 169 2.70 22.81 -1.67
N GLY A 170 2.64 21.90 -2.63
CA GLY A 170 2.16 22.08 -3.99
C GLY A 170 2.40 20.82 -4.79
N ILE A 171 2.10 20.87 -6.09
CA ILE A 171 2.48 19.84 -7.05
C ILE A 171 3.62 20.39 -7.90
N TYR A 172 4.68 19.60 -8.04
CA TYR A 172 5.91 19.98 -8.73
C TYR A 172 6.25 19.01 -9.84
N LEU A 173 6.86 19.54 -10.90
CA LEU A 173 7.38 18.77 -12.04
C LEU A 173 8.85 19.14 -12.28
N MET A 174 9.70 18.15 -12.50
CA MET A 174 11.15 18.36 -12.68
C MET A 174 11.74 17.34 -13.68
N ASP A 175 12.57 17.78 -14.62
CA ASP A 175 13.46 16.85 -15.34
C ASP A 175 14.56 16.32 -14.39
N ILE A 176 14.68 14.99 -14.26
CA ILE A 176 15.52 14.39 -13.21
C ILE A 176 17.04 14.60 -13.40
N PHE A 177 17.52 15.00 -14.59
CA PHE A 177 18.95 15.17 -14.86
C PHE A 177 19.38 16.64 -14.90
N SER A 178 18.49 17.52 -15.36
CA SER A 178 18.82 18.90 -15.71
C SER A 178 17.78 19.92 -15.22
N GLY A 179 16.65 19.44 -14.69
CA GLY A 179 15.49 20.26 -14.42
C GLY A 179 15.64 21.10 -13.16
N THR A 180 15.24 22.37 -13.27
CA THR A 180 14.79 23.12 -12.10
C THR A 180 13.35 22.72 -11.80
N PRO A 181 13.01 22.36 -10.56
CA PRO A 181 11.63 22.06 -10.17
C PRO A 181 10.68 23.23 -10.47
N GLU A 182 9.60 22.93 -11.17
CA GLU A 182 8.51 23.86 -11.47
C GLU A 182 7.29 23.51 -10.62
N LYS A 183 6.76 24.48 -9.85
CA LYS A 183 5.50 24.32 -9.12
C LYS A 183 4.34 24.51 -10.10
N ILE A 184 3.72 23.41 -10.54
CA ILE A 184 2.62 23.40 -11.50
C ILE A 184 1.24 23.64 -10.84
N ALA A 185 1.15 23.41 -9.53
CA ALA A 185 -0.02 23.78 -8.73
C ALA A 185 0.39 24.20 -7.32
N ALA A 186 -0.20 25.30 -6.81
CA ALA A 186 -0.02 25.74 -5.44
C ALA A 186 -1.09 25.13 -4.53
N LEU A 187 -0.71 24.80 -3.31
CA LEU A 187 -1.62 24.32 -2.27
C LEU A 187 -1.84 25.41 -1.22
N ALA A 188 -3.06 25.54 -0.70
CA ALA A 188 -3.30 26.42 0.43
C ALA A 188 -2.57 25.88 1.68
N ALA A 189 -2.15 26.77 2.58
CA ALA A 189 -1.30 26.41 3.73
C ALA A 189 -1.92 25.37 4.69
N ASN A 190 -3.25 25.21 4.67
CA ASN A 190 -3.99 24.27 5.49
C ASN A 190 -4.55 23.07 4.69
N GLN A 191 -4.15 22.89 3.45
CA GLN A 191 -4.55 21.75 2.63
C GLN A 191 -3.41 20.75 2.51
N VAL A 192 -3.77 19.47 2.33
CA VAL A 192 -2.86 18.37 2.03
C VAL A 192 -3.31 17.67 0.76
N VAL A 193 -2.36 17.17 -0.02
CA VAL A 193 -2.64 16.28 -1.15
C VAL A 193 -2.88 14.88 -0.60
N THR A 194 -3.92 14.20 -1.08
CA THR A 194 -4.37 12.90 -0.52
C THR A 194 -4.37 11.77 -1.53
N SER A 195 -4.29 12.10 -2.82
CA SER A 195 -3.99 11.17 -3.92
C SER A 195 -3.38 11.97 -5.06
N LEU A 196 -2.56 11.30 -5.87
CA LEU A 196 -1.94 11.85 -7.07
C LEU A 196 -1.77 10.72 -8.08
N VAL A 197 -2.31 10.88 -9.28
CA VAL A 197 -2.25 9.88 -10.33
C VAL A 197 -1.99 10.53 -11.68
N LEU A 198 -1.41 9.76 -12.58
CA LEU A 198 -1.13 10.15 -13.97
C LEU A 198 -1.85 9.16 -14.90
N SER A 199 -2.37 9.65 -16.02
CA SER A 199 -2.86 8.78 -17.09
C SER A 199 -1.71 7.96 -17.67
N SER A 200 -2.04 6.82 -18.28
CA SER A 200 -1.02 5.89 -18.79
C SER A 200 -0.15 6.48 -19.90
N ASP A 201 -0.66 7.45 -20.66
CA ASP A 201 0.08 8.19 -21.69
C ASP A 201 0.90 9.37 -21.13
N GLY A 202 0.76 9.67 -19.84
CA GLY A 202 1.46 10.76 -19.18
C GLY A 202 0.94 12.16 -19.47
N THR A 203 -0.17 12.30 -20.20
CA THR A 203 -0.65 13.62 -20.67
C THR A 203 -1.61 14.28 -19.69
N THR A 204 -2.26 13.49 -18.85
CA THR A 204 -3.34 13.93 -17.95
C THR A 204 -2.96 13.59 -16.52
N ILE A 205 -3.15 14.55 -15.62
CA ILE A 205 -2.89 14.43 -14.19
C ILE A 205 -4.21 14.51 -13.43
N ALA A 206 -4.31 13.84 -12.30
CA ALA A 206 -5.35 14.12 -11.32
C ALA A 206 -4.83 14.00 -9.89
N TRP A 207 -5.37 14.81 -8.99
CA TRP A 207 -5.07 14.74 -7.57
C TRP A 207 -6.26 15.18 -6.74
N SER A 208 -6.26 14.79 -5.47
CA SER A 208 -7.25 15.25 -4.49
C SER A 208 -6.59 16.05 -3.38
N THR A 209 -7.33 17.01 -2.82
CA THR A 209 -6.89 17.78 -1.66
C THR A 209 -7.94 17.76 -0.57
N GLU A 210 -7.52 17.68 0.69
CA GLU A 210 -8.38 17.86 1.86
C GLU A 210 -7.73 18.81 2.88
N PRO A 211 -8.50 19.43 3.79
CA PRO A 211 -7.92 20.21 4.88
C PRO A 211 -7.08 19.32 5.79
N ALA A 212 -5.94 19.82 6.27
CA ALA A 212 -5.06 19.09 7.18
C ALA A 212 -5.73 18.69 8.52
N SER A 213 -6.88 19.29 8.84
CA SER A 213 -7.73 18.91 9.97
C SER A 213 -8.65 17.71 9.70
N GLY A 214 -8.78 17.24 8.46
CA GLY A 214 -9.79 16.27 8.02
C GLY A 214 -11.19 16.87 7.80
N ASP A 215 -11.49 18.00 8.46
CA ASP A 215 -12.77 18.70 8.34
C ASP A 215 -12.75 19.82 7.28
N GLY A 216 -13.67 19.77 6.32
CA GLY A 216 -13.93 20.86 5.36
C GLY A 216 -14.21 20.35 3.95
N VAL A 217 -13.68 21.03 2.93
CA VAL A 217 -13.97 20.72 1.53
C VAL A 217 -12.88 19.84 0.93
N ILE A 218 -13.30 18.73 0.34
CA ILE A 218 -12.48 17.84 -0.48
C ILE A 218 -12.67 18.24 -1.94
N ASP A 219 -11.57 18.55 -2.62
CA ASP A 219 -11.55 18.90 -4.03
C ASP A 219 -10.82 17.82 -4.83
N LEU A 220 -11.33 17.49 -6.01
CA LEU A 220 -10.61 16.70 -7.02
C LEU A 220 -10.27 17.60 -8.20
N TYR A 221 -9.02 17.53 -8.62
CA TYR A 221 -8.50 18.21 -9.80
C TYR A 221 -8.10 17.19 -10.83
N ALA A 222 -8.41 17.44 -12.10
CA ALA A 222 -7.96 16.63 -13.22
C ALA A 222 -7.86 17.46 -14.51
N GLY A 223 -7.06 16.99 -15.45
CA GLY A 223 -6.94 17.59 -16.78
C GLY A 223 -5.54 17.43 -17.36
N PRO A 224 -5.25 18.09 -18.49
CA PRO A 224 -3.92 18.07 -19.09
C PRO A 224 -2.87 18.49 -18.06
N LEU A 225 -1.69 17.85 -18.08
CA LEU A 225 -0.60 18.11 -17.12
C LEU A 225 -0.22 19.59 -17.02
N ALA A 226 -0.30 20.33 -18.13
CA ALA A 226 -0.01 21.76 -18.18
C ALA A 226 -1.12 22.66 -17.61
N THR A 227 -2.38 22.20 -17.61
CA THR A 227 -3.54 23.02 -17.24
C THR A 227 -4.65 22.17 -16.58
N PRO A 228 -4.38 21.58 -15.41
CA PRO A 228 -5.41 20.86 -14.67
C PRO A 228 -6.48 21.81 -14.11
N GLY A 229 -7.70 21.32 -13.92
CA GLY A 229 -8.82 22.09 -13.36
C GLY A 229 -9.58 21.30 -12.30
N LYS A 230 -10.37 21.99 -11.47
CA LYS A 230 -11.26 21.33 -10.51
C LYS A 230 -12.37 20.60 -11.26
N VAL A 231 -12.53 19.30 -10.99
CA VAL A 231 -13.54 18.44 -11.62
C VAL A 231 -14.64 17.99 -10.68
N PHE A 232 -14.38 18.02 -9.38
CA PHE A 232 -15.34 17.62 -8.35
C PHE A 232 -15.04 18.33 -7.03
N GLU A 233 -16.09 18.55 -6.23
CA GLU A 233 -16.03 19.20 -4.92
C GLU A 233 -17.06 18.55 -3.99
N GLN A 234 -16.68 18.28 -2.74
CA GLN A 234 -17.61 17.80 -1.72
C GLN A 234 -17.19 18.23 -0.31
N SER A 235 -18.14 18.19 0.63
CA SER A 235 -17.84 18.34 2.06
C SER A 235 -17.37 17.01 2.64
N SER A 236 -16.33 17.02 3.49
CA SER A 236 -15.89 15.85 4.25
C SER A 236 -16.92 15.41 5.31
N SER A 237 -17.91 16.26 5.62
CA SER A 237 -19.09 15.86 6.42
C SER A 237 -20.02 14.90 5.67
N ASN A 238 -19.88 14.79 4.36
CA ASN A 238 -20.72 14.01 3.46
C ASN A 238 -19.86 12.96 2.76
N CYS A 239 -19.18 12.09 3.53
CA CYS A 239 -18.46 10.96 2.95
C CYS A 239 -19.42 10.05 2.15
N PRO A 240 -18.95 9.27 1.17
CA PRO A 240 -17.57 8.78 1.00
C PRO A 240 -16.55 9.90 0.71
N CYS A 241 -15.44 9.90 1.45
CA CYS A 241 -14.44 10.95 1.42
C CYS A 241 -13.41 10.67 0.31
N PHE A 242 -13.78 11.10 -0.91
CA PHE A 242 -13.17 10.63 -2.13
C PHE A 242 -11.70 11.00 -2.28
N ARG A 243 -10.96 9.99 -2.70
CA ARG A 243 -9.60 10.04 -3.22
C ARG A 243 -9.57 9.41 -4.60
N ILE A 244 -8.59 9.79 -5.40
CA ILE A 244 -8.43 9.26 -6.73
C ILE A 244 -7.58 7.98 -6.63
N PHE A 245 -8.16 6.86 -7.05
CA PHE A 245 -7.46 5.59 -7.14
C PHE A 245 -6.62 5.52 -8.41
N THR A 246 -7.22 5.77 -9.57
CA THR A 246 -6.52 5.78 -10.87
C THR A 246 -7.42 6.35 -11.98
N PHE A 247 -6.84 6.56 -13.16
CA PHE A 247 -7.60 6.77 -14.39
C PHE A 247 -8.06 5.43 -14.98
N MET A 248 -9.35 5.31 -15.31
CA MET A 248 -9.86 4.24 -16.17
C MET A 248 -9.57 4.56 -17.65
N ASN A 249 -9.66 5.83 -18.01
CA ASN A 249 -9.33 6.41 -19.32
C ASN A 249 -9.17 7.93 -19.15
N ASP A 250 -8.95 8.65 -20.25
CA ASP A 250 -8.78 10.12 -20.31
C ASP A 250 -9.96 10.93 -19.76
N LYS A 251 -11.14 10.30 -19.57
CA LYS A 251 -12.40 10.95 -19.18
C LYS A 251 -13.05 10.35 -17.96
N THR A 252 -12.48 9.30 -17.37
CA THR A 252 -13.09 8.59 -16.24
C THR A 252 -12.06 8.36 -15.16
N LEU A 253 -12.31 8.94 -13.99
CA LEU A 253 -11.58 8.66 -12.76
C LEU A 253 -12.25 7.51 -12.01
N LEU A 254 -11.42 6.64 -11.44
CA LEU A 254 -11.84 5.73 -10.39
C LEU A 254 -11.50 6.34 -9.04
N LEU A 255 -12.50 6.41 -8.16
CA LEU A 255 -12.40 7.01 -6.83
C LEU A 255 -12.53 5.93 -5.76
N THR A 256 -11.92 6.16 -4.61
CA THR A 256 -12.04 5.33 -3.40
C THR A 256 -12.28 6.23 -2.19
N ASP A 257 -12.74 5.67 -1.08
CA ASP A 257 -12.98 6.39 0.17
C ASP A 257 -11.77 6.27 1.10
N GLY A 258 -11.21 7.42 1.49
CA GLY A 258 -10.12 7.50 2.45
C GLY A 258 -10.57 7.38 3.92
N GLN A 259 -11.87 7.27 4.20
CA GLN A 259 -12.45 7.22 5.55
C GLN A 259 -11.95 8.35 6.49
N GLN A 260 -11.69 9.54 5.93
CA GLN A 260 -11.12 10.70 6.64
C GLN A 260 -9.73 10.45 7.27
N SER A 261 -9.02 9.38 6.90
CA SER A 261 -7.66 9.10 7.37
C SER A 261 -6.64 9.55 6.35
N HIS A 262 -5.61 10.31 6.73
CA HIS A 262 -4.49 10.68 5.84
C HIS A 262 -3.59 9.50 5.42
N GLU A 263 -3.84 8.31 5.97
CA GLU A 263 -3.15 7.07 5.61
C GLU A 263 -3.62 6.57 4.23
N ALA A 264 -2.89 5.64 3.60
CA ALA A 264 -3.20 5.10 2.28
C ALA A 264 -4.37 4.09 2.29
N ILE A 265 -5.44 4.38 3.03
CA ILE A 265 -6.66 3.58 3.14
C ILE A 265 -7.53 3.76 1.90
N GLN A 266 -8.09 2.67 1.40
CA GLN A 266 -8.93 2.64 0.20
C GLN A 266 -10.11 1.71 0.41
N PHE A 267 -11.32 2.27 0.55
CA PHE A 267 -12.56 1.48 0.63
C PHE A 267 -13.56 1.87 -0.43
N GLY A 268 -14.33 0.89 -0.91
CA GLY A 268 -15.27 1.09 -1.99
C GLY A 268 -14.59 1.55 -3.29
N LEU A 269 -15.40 1.69 -4.33
CA LEU A 269 -14.93 2.11 -5.64
C LEU A 269 -16.06 2.81 -6.36
N TRP A 270 -15.78 3.97 -6.94
CA TRP A 270 -16.73 4.74 -7.74
C TRP A 270 -16.11 5.16 -9.07
N ALA A 271 -16.92 5.31 -10.09
CA ALA A 271 -16.53 5.93 -11.35
C ALA A 271 -17.05 7.37 -11.40
N LEU A 272 -16.19 8.31 -11.78
CA LEU A 272 -16.53 9.71 -12.03
C LEU A 272 -16.17 10.08 -13.48
N ASP A 273 -17.19 10.48 -14.25
CA ASP A 273 -16.98 11.08 -15.57
C ASP A 273 -16.56 12.54 -15.40
N ILE A 274 -15.38 12.88 -15.93
CA ILE A 274 -14.81 14.23 -15.85
C ILE A 274 -15.02 15.05 -17.14
N SER A 275 -15.81 14.54 -18.09
CA SER A 275 -16.13 15.24 -19.35
C SER A 275 -17.02 16.47 -19.14
N ASN A 276 -17.79 16.51 -18.06
CA ASN A 276 -18.60 17.66 -17.64
C ASN A 276 -18.32 18.00 -16.16
N PRO A 277 -17.18 18.67 -15.88
CA PRO A 277 -16.74 19.01 -14.54
C PRO A 277 -17.84 19.63 -13.67
N LEU A 278 -17.86 19.26 -12.38
CA LEU A 278 -18.76 19.79 -11.35
C LEU A 278 -20.27 19.51 -11.53
N ASN A 279 -20.68 18.88 -12.64
CA ASN A 279 -22.07 18.56 -12.94
C ASN A 279 -22.36 17.05 -12.98
N THR A 280 -21.36 16.22 -12.75
CA THR A 280 -21.46 14.76 -12.77
C THR A 280 -21.51 14.18 -11.36
N THR A 281 -22.36 13.18 -11.18
CA THR A 281 -22.41 12.37 -9.97
C THR A 281 -21.58 11.12 -10.16
N SER A 282 -20.83 10.72 -9.13
CA SER A 282 -20.12 9.44 -9.15
C SER A 282 -21.08 8.26 -9.12
N HIS A 283 -20.65 7.12 -9.66
CA HIS A 283 -21.41 5.87 -9.67
C HIS A 283 -20.64 4.79 -8.92
N SER A 284 -21.26 4.19 -7.89
CA SER A 284 -20.63 3.12 -7.09
C SER A 284 -20.50 1.82 -7.89
N LEU A 285 -19.31 1.22 -7.81
CA LEU A 285 -18.92 -0.08 -8.36
C LEU A 285 -18.73 -1.10 -7.24
N LEU A 286 -18.05 -0.70 -6.16
CA LEU A 286 -17.95 -1.42 -4.89
C LEU A 286 -18.63 -0.57 -3.81
N ASP A 287 -19.38 -1.21 -2.92
CA ASP A 287 -19.99 -0.55 -1.78
C ASP A 287 -18.95 -0.11 -0.73
N GLU A 288 -19.31 0.93 0.03
CA GLU A 288 -18.48 1.54 1.08
C GLU A 288 -18.61 0.88 2.45
N ASN A 289 -19.65 0.06 2.65
CA ASN A 289 -19.98 -0.49 3.98
C ASN A 289 -19.19 -1.75 4.29
N SER A 290 -18.70 -2.43 3.26
CA SER A 290 -17.81 -3.57 3.38
C SER A 290 -16.36 -3.09 3.42
N ALA A 291 -15.50 -3.84 4.09
CA ALA A 291 -14.07 -3.57 4.10
C ALA A 291 -13.39 -3.94 2.76
N GLN A 292 -14.04 -3.72 1.63
CA GLN A 292 -13.53 -4.03 0.30
C GLN A 292 -12.89 -2.78 -0.33
N GLY A 293 -11.82 -2.98 -1.10
CA GLY A 293 -11.07 -1.87 -1.68
C GLY A 293 -10.39 -2.25 -2.99
N PRO A 294 -10.14 -1.28 -3.89
CA PRO A 294 -9.37 -1.50 -5.09
C PRO A 294 -7.88 -1.66 -4.73
N LEU A 295 -7.19 -2.55 -5.44
CA LEU A 295 -5.76 -2.81 -5.18
C LEU A 295 -4.88 -2.40 -6.36
N ALA A 296 -5.30 -2.73 -7.59
CA ALA A 296 -4.59 -2.36 -8.80
C ALA A 296 -5.53 -2.38 -10.02
N LEU A 297 -5.24 -1.54 -11.02
CA LEU A 297 -5.84 -1.61 -12.35
C LEU A 297 -4.75 -2.06 -13.34
N ALA A 298 -5.05 -3.03 -14.19
CA ALA A 298 -4.11 -3.49 -15.21
C ALA A 298 -3.74 -2.35 -16.19
N PRO A 299 -2.45 -2.19 -16.53
CA PRO A 299 -2.00 -1.15 -17.46
C PRO A 299 -2.75 -1.20 -18.80
N TYR A 300 -3.15 -0.03 -19.30
CA TYR A 300 -3.85 0.13 -20.60
C TYR A 300 -5.13 -0.70 -20.75
N GLY A 301 -5.68 -1.19 -19.64
CA GLY A 301 -6.77 -2.15 -19.63
C GLY A 301 -7.90 -1.75 -18.71
N ASN A 302 -8.80 -2.69 -18.54
CA ASN A 302 -10.00 -2.56 -17.72
C ASN A 302 -10.11 -3.68 -16.68
N VAL A 303 -9.03 -4.42 -16.47
CA VAL A 303 -8.99 -5.50 -15.48
C VAL A 303 -8.66 -4.90 -14.12
N LEU A 304 -9.60 -4.99 -13.20
CA LEU A 304 -9.48 -4.51 -11.83
C LEU A 304 -9.13 -5.67 -10.91
N LEU A 305 -8.07 -5.49 -10.13
CA LEU A 305 -7.79 -6.28 -8.93
C LEU A 305 -8.35 -5.53 -7.72
N TYR A 306 -9.12 -6.23 -6.90
CA TYR A 306 -9.69 -5.69 -5.67
C TYR A 306 -9.73 -6.75 -4.58
N SER A 307 -9.79 -6.32 -3.33
CA SER A 307 -10.04 -7.19 -2.18
C SER A 307 -11.51 -7.15 -1.82
N SER A 308 -12.09 -8.29 -1.41
CA SER A 308 -13.38 -8.26 -0.70
C SER A 308 -13.25 -7.90 0.78
N TYR A 309 -12.03 -7.96 1.34
CA TYR A 309 -11.77 -7.58 2.72
C TYR A 309 -10.34 -7.09 2.95
N GLU A 310 -10.23 -5.97 3.64
CA GLU A 310 -8.99 -5.37 4.10
C GLU A 310 -9.04 -5.15 5.61
N GLY A 311 -7.99 -5.59 6.29
CA GLY A 311 -7.94 -5.64 7.75
C GLY A 311 -6.64 -5.08 8.32
N GLN A 312 -6.64 -4.81 9.61
CA GLN A 312 -5.45 -4.41 10.34
C GLN A 312 -4.58 -5.63 10.66
N VAL A 313 -3.27 -5.42 10.62
CA VAL A 313 -2.27 -6.44 10.91
C VAL A 313 -1.46 -6.00 12.13
N PRO A 314 -1.19 -6.90 13.09
CA PRO A 314 -0.25 -6.63 14.19
C PRO A 314 1.09 -6.09 13.68
N LYS A 315 1.59 -5.04 14.33
CA LYS A 315 2.89 -4.46 14.03
C LYS A 315 4.02 -5.30 14.64
N PRO A 316 5.06 -5.67 13.87
CA PRO A 316 6.28 -6.26 14.42
C PRO A 316 6.95 -5.38 15.49
N THR A 317 7.48 -5.98 16.55
CA THR A 317 8.08 -5.21 17.67
C THR A 317 9.54 -4.83 17.45
N ASP A 318 10.17 -5.34 16.40
CA ASP A 318 11.59 -5.15 16.08
C ASP A 318 11.89 -3.88 15.27
N GLY A 319 10.86 -3.13 14.87
CA GLY A 319 11.00 -1.92 14.06
C GLY A 319 11.24 -2.17 12.57
N SER A 320 11.09 -3.40 12.09
CA SER A 320 11.23 -3.76 10.68
C SER A 320 10.19 -3.10 9.77
N VAL A 321 8.98 -2.87 10.30
CA VAL A 321 7.87 -2.20 9.61
C VAL A 321 7.74 -0.76 10.13
N PRO A 322 7.91 0.25 9.26
CA PRO A 322 7.70 1.66 9.63
C PRO A 322 6.32 1.93 10.22
N ASP A 323 6.23 2.90 11.12
CA ASP A 323 4.98 3.25 11.83
C ASP A 323 3.84 3.59 10.87
N ASP A 324 4.14 4.29 9.78
CA ASP A 324 3.17 4.69 8.76
C ASP A 324 2.71 3.52 7.85
N MET A 325 3.41 2.39 7.86
CA MET A 325 2.98 1.15 7.21
C MET A 325 2.21 0.23 8.15
N ALA A 326 2.52 0.30 9.44
CA ALA A 326 1.87 -0.52 10.47
C ALA A 326 0.39 -0.17 10.66
N VAL A 327 0.00 1.06 10.34
CA VAL A 327 -1.39 1.56 10.43
C VAL A 327 -2.24 1.23 9.19
N LEU A 328 -1.62 0.76 8.10
CA LEU A 328 -2.33 0.41 6.88
C LEU A 328 -3.26 -0.79 7.09
N LYS A 329 -4.25 -0.88 6.21
CA LYS A 329 -5.10 -2.06 6.08
C LYS A 329 -4.58 -2.87 4.90
N TYR A 330 -4.53 -4.18 5.08
CA TYR A 330 -4.00 -5.13 4.12
C TYR A 330 -5.11 -6.04 3.64
N ALA A 331 -5.11 -6.36 2.35
CA ALA A 331 -6.05 -7.30 1.77
C ALA A 331 -5.80 -8.71 2.31
N ASN A 332 -6.86 -9.47 2.59
CA ASN A 332 -6.77 -10.91 2.87
C ASN A 332 -7.49 -11.74 1.80
N SER A 333 -7.81 -11.12 0.66
CA SER A 333 -8.45 -11.79 -0.47
C SER A 333 -8.08 -11.06 -1.75
N LEU A 334 -8.16 -11.77 -2.88
CA LEU A 334 -7.87 -11.21 -4.19
C LEU A 334 -8.95 -11.66 -5.17
N LYS A 335 -9.64 -10.68 -5.75
CA LYS A 335 -10.62 -10.89 -6.80
C LYS A 335 -10.25 -10.06 -8.02
N VAL A 336 -10.45 -10.65 -9.19
CA VAL A 336 -10.19 -10.01 -10.47
C VAL A 336 -11.50 -9.89 -11.24
N THR A 337 -11.81 -8.70 -11.73
CA THR A 337 -12.97 -8.46 -12.61
C THR A 337 -12.59 -7.58 -13.78
N THR A 338 -13.51 -7.41 -14.73
CA THR A 338 -13.40 -6.42 -15.80
C THR A 338 -14.39 -5.28 -15.57
N LEU A 339 -13.95 -4.05 -15.77
CA LEU A 339 -14.78 -2.84 -15.75
C LEU A 339 -15.23 -2.49 -17.17
N ASN A 340 -16.53 -2.51 -17.45
CA ASN A 340 -17.07 -2.30 -18.80
C ASN A 340 -18.37 -1.52 -18.82
N GLY A 341 -18.70 -0.95 -19.99
CA GLY A 341 -19.97 -0.29 -20.26
C GLY A 341 -19.97 1.22 -20.03
N GLN A 342 -21.12 1.83 -20.32
CA GLN A 342 -21.42 3.24 -20.11
C GLN A 342 -22.87 3.33 -19.56
N PRO A 343 -23.08 3.52 -18.25
CA PRO A 343 -22.08 3.72 -17.20
C PRO A 343 -21.22 2.46 -16.95
N LEU A 344 -20.04 2.66 -16.38
CA LEU A 344 -19.09 1.61 -16.03
C LEU A 344 -19.69 0.65 -15.01
N LYS A 345 -19.44 -0.64 -15.16
CA LYS A 345 -19.91 -1.71 -14.26
C LYS A 345 -18.84 -2.79 -14.09
N MET A 346 -18.89 -3.47 -12.96
CA MET A 346 -18.14 -4.71 -12.74
C MET A 346 -18.82 -5.88 -13.45
N ASP A 347 -18.04 -6.66 -14.19
CA ASP A 347 -18.47 -7.97 -14.73
C ASP A 347 -18.30 -9.06 -13.65
N ILE A 348 -18.42 -10.33 -14.06
CA ILE A 348 -18.21 -11.49 -13.20
C ILE A 348 -16.78 -11.46 -12.62
N SER A 349 -16.69 -11.50 -11.29
CA SER A 349 -15.43 -11.60 -10.57
C SER A 349 -14.92 -13.04 -10.50
N HIS A 350 -13.62 -13.20 -10.69
CA HIS A 350 -12.89 -14.45 -10.49
C HIS A 350 -12.07 -14.34 -9.20
N VAL A 351 -12.16 -15.35 -8.35
CA VAL A 351 -11.38 -15.41 -7.12
C VAL A 351 -9.99 -15.96 -7.42
N LEU A 352 -8.97 -15.21 -7.02
CA LEU A 352 -7.56 -15.60 -7.09
C LEU A 352 -7.08 -16.08 -5.72
N LEU A 353 -7.49 -15.39 -4.65
CA LEU A 353 -7.20 -15.73 -3.27
C LEU A 353 -8.50 -15.59 -2.46
N GLU A 354 -8.92 -16.69 -1.84
CA GLU A 354 -10.14 -16.75 -1.04
C GLU A 354 -9.99 -15.97 0.25
N GLU A 355 -11.07 -15.29 0.64
CA GLU A 355 -11.12 -14.54 1.89
C GLU A 355 -11.06 -15.46 3.11
N GLN A 356 -10.25 -15.09 4.10
CA GLN A 356 -10.16 -15.79 5.38
C GLN A 356 -10.98 -15.08 6.46
N HIS A 357 -12.06 -15.71 6.90
CA HIS A 357 -12.86 -15.23 8.02
C HIS A 357 -12.48 -15.94 9.33
N GLU A 358 -12.45 -15.19 10.43
CA GLU A 358 -12.43 -15.70 11.81
C GLU A 358 -11.54 -16.93 12.06
N LEU A 359 -10.24 -16.84 11.77
CA LEU A 359 -9.30 -17.90 12.14
C LEU A 359 -8.92 -17.77 13.62
N HIS A 360 -8.79 -18.91 14.31
CA HIS A 360 -8.35 -18.94 15.71
C HIS A 360 -6.90 -18.47 15.94
N ASN A 361 -6.12 -18.32 14.87
CA ASN A 361 -4.69 -18.05 14.91
C ASN A 361 -4.32 -17.04 13.80
N SER A 362 -3.80 -15.86 14.17
CA SER A 362 -3.38 -14.82 13.22
C SER A 362 -2.23 -15.24 12.28
N ALA A 363 -1.42 -16.23 12.64
CA ALA A 363 -0.38 -16.79 11.77
C ALA A 363 -0.92 -17.70 10.66
N ALA A 364 -2.18 -18.11 10.77
CA ALA A 364 -2.89 -18.75 9.68
C ALA A 364 -3.52 -17.75 8.70
N TYR A 365 -3.58 -16.45 9.08
CA TYR A 365 -4.00 -15.43 8.15
C TYR A 365 -2.89 -15.15 7.14
N HIS A 366 -3.29 -15.07 5.89
CA HIS A 366 -2.53 -14.45 4.84
C HIS A 366 -3.01 -13.01 4.65
N TRP A 367 -2.06 -12.16 4.35
CA TRP A 367 -2.26 -10.77 3.99
C TRP A 367 -1.50 -10.50 2.71
N VAL A 368 -2.02 -9.61 1.88
CA VAL A 368 -1.43 -9.27 0.60
C VAL A 368 -0.87 -7.87 0.66
N GLU A 369 0.36 -7.74 0.15
CA GLU A 369 1.05 -6.47 -0.01
C GLU A 369 1.50 -6.30 -1.46
N THR A 370 1.34 -5.06 -1.96
CA THR A 370 1.91 -4.58 -3.23
C THR A 370 1.66 -5.47 -4.46
N PRO A 371 0.40 -5.73 -4.85
CA PRO A 371 0.14 -6.41 -6.11
C PRO A 371 0.56 -5.55 -7.31
N VAL A 372 1.25 -6.15 -8.28
CA VAL A 372 1.77 -5.49 -9.48
C VAL A 372 1.45 -6.32 -10.72
N PHE A 373 0.82 -5.69 -11.71
CA PHE A 373 0.65 -6.26 -13.04
C PHE A 373 1.92 -6.09 -13.88
N THR A 374 2.20 -7.03 -14.77
CA THR A 374 3.11 -6.80 -15.91
C THR A 374 2.60 -5.66 -16.79
N MET A 375 3.52 -5.05 -17.54
CA MET A 375 3.21 -3.93 -18.45
C MET A 375 2.14 -4.26 -19.50
N ASP A 376 1.98 -5.54 -19.85
CA ASP A 376 0.95 -6.04 -20.76
C ASP A 376 -0.37 -6.42 -20.05
N GLY A 377 -0.43 -6.34 -18.72
CA GLY A 377 -1.59 -6.70 -17.91
C GLY A 377 -1.90 -8.20 -17.82
N HIS A 378 -1.05 -9.07 -18.38
CA HIS A 378 -1.32 -10.51 -18.49
C HIS A 378 -0.76 -11.35 -17.34
N THR A 379 0.04 -10.77 -16.46
CA THR A 379 0.60 -11.44 -15.30
C THR A 379 0.42 -10.53 -14.09
N LEU A 380 0.02 -11.12 -12.97
CA LEU A 380 -0.04 -10.48 -11.66
C LEU A 380 1.00 -11.13 -10.76
N ILE A 381 1.79 -10.30 -10.08
CA ILE A 381 2.69 -10.71 -9.01
C ILE A 381 2.27 -9.99 -7.73
N TYR A 382 2.28 -10.69 -6.60
CA TYR A 382 1.95 -10.10 -5.31
C TYR A 382 2.75 -10.76 -4.19
N VAL A 383 2.87 -10.05 -3.07
CA VAL A 383 3.46 -10.59 -1.84
C VAL A 383 2.33 -11.06 -0.96
N GLU A 384 2.39 -12.31 -0.55
CA GLU A 384 1.61 -12.82 0.58
C GLU A 384 2.50 -12.83 1.82
N PHE A 385 1.97 -12.39 2.95
CA PHE A 385 2.64 -12.52 4.22
C PHE A 385 1.72 -13.00 5.32
N SER A 386 2.29 -13.73 6.28
CA SER A 386 1.62 -14.07 7.54
C SER A 386 2.37 -13.43 8.70
N THR A 387 1.69 -13.30 9.84
CA THR A 387 2.24 -12.72 11.07
C THR A 387 2.12 -13.72 12.21
N GLN A 388 3.15 -13.87 13.04
CA GLN A 388 3.04 -14.68 14.26
C GLN A 388 1.87 -14.19 15.16
N THR A 389 1.36 -15.07 16.03
CA THR A 389 0.24 -14.76 16.95
C THR A 389 0.63 -14.05 18.21
N GLN A 390 1.92 -14.01 18.52
CA GLN A 390 2.49 -13.44 19.72
C GLN A 390 3.63 -12.52 19.33
N PRO A 391 3.94 -11.52 20.17
CA PRO A 391 5.17 -10.75 20.01
C PRO A 391 6.38 -11.69 19.88
N PRO A 392 7.32 -11.41 18.96
CA PRO A 392 7.53 -10.14 18.27
C PRO A 392 6.66 -9.87 17.02
N TYR A 393 5.68 -10.73 16.70
CA TYR A 393 4.81 -10.61 15.51
C TYR A 393 5.60 -10.63 14.19
N ASP A 394 6.65 -11.44 14.10
CA ASP A 394 7.47 -11.53 12.88
C ASP A 394 6.59 -11.87 11.67
N ARG A 395 6.96 -11.28 10.53
CA ARG A 395 6.31 -11.56 9.25
C ARG A 395 7.06 -12.65 8.50
N SER A 396 6.34 -13.48 7.77
CA SER A 396 6.91 -14.43 6.82
C SER A 396 6.34 -14.14 5.45
N ASN A 397 7.21 -13.87 4.47
CA ASN A 397 6.81 -13.35 3.16
C ASN A 397 7.01 -14.40 2.06
N ALA A 398 6.11 -14.41 1.09
CA ALA A 398 6.19 -15.24 -0.11
C ALA A 398 5.68 -14.48 -1.33
N LEU A 399 6.32 -14.69 -2.47
CA LEU A 399 5.95 -14.08 -3.74
C LEU A 399 5.15 -15.08 -4.57
N PHE A 400 4.02 -14.64 -5.10
CA PHE A 400 3.15 -15.45 -5.94
C PHE A 400 2.95 -14.80 -7.30
N ILE A 401 2.80 -15.64 -8.33
CA ILE A 401 2.51 -15.25 -9.71
C ILE A 401 1.23 -15.91 -10.22
N ALA A 402 0.41 -15.14 -10.93
CA ALA A 402 -0.77 -15.63 -11.60
C ALA A 402 -0.88 -15.04 -13.02
N LYS A 403 -1.35 -15.85 -13.97
CA LYS A 403 -1.62 -15.43 -15.34
C LYS A 403 -3.06 -14.99 -15.50
N ILE A 404 -3.27 -13.93 -16.26
CA ILE A 404 -4.57 -13.35 -16.56
C ILE A 404 -4.72 -13.24 -18.07
N SER A 405 -5.85 -13.72 -18.57
CA SER A 405 -6.13 -13.73 -20.00
C SER A 405 -7.62 -13.53 -20.27
N GLY A 406 -7.93 -13.07 -21.48
CA GLY A 406 -9.30 -12.72 -21.85
C GLY A 406 -9.81 -11.47 -21.14
N SER A 407 -11.10 -11.19 -21.32
CA SER A 407 -11.76 -10.00 -20.77
C SER A 407 -13.26 -10.26 -20.62
N GLY A 408 -13.92 -9.54 -19.70
CA GLY A 408 -15.35 -9.67 -19.42
C GLY A 408 -15.72 -11.12 -19.09
N LYS A 409 -16.78 -11.63 -19.70
CA LYS A 409 -17.23 -13.04 -19.53
C LYS A 409 -16.21 -14.11 -19.94
N HIS A 410 -15.14 -13.75 -20.64
CA HIS A 410 -14.06 -14.66 -21.04
C HIS A 410 -12.78 -14.46 -20.23
N LEU A 411 -12.83 -13.61 -19.18
CA LEU A 411 -11.72 -13.45 -18.25
C LEU A 411 -11.37 -14.80 -17.62
N ARG A 412 -10.07 -15.09 -17.54
CA ARG A 412 -9.52 -16.30 -16.93
C ARG A 412 -8.32 -15.91 -16.10
N VAL A 413 -8.25 -16.47 -14.91
CA VAL A 413 -7.16 -16.31 -13.97
C VAL A 413 -6.60 -17.70 -13.68
N SER A 414 -5.29 -17.87 -13.78
CA SER A 414 -4.64 -19.13 -13.40
C SER A 414 -4.57 -19.25 -11.88
N ASN A 415 -4.42 -20.47 -11.38
CA ASN A 415 -4.04 -20.68 -9.99
C ASN A 415 -2.71 -19.95 -9.70
N PRO A 416 -2.59 -19.25 -8.55
CA PRO A 416 -1.32 -18.70 -8.11
C PRO A 416 -0.24 -19.77 -8.01
N GLN A 417 0.99 -19.42 -8.39
CA GLN A 417 2.17 -20.26 -8.23
C GLN A 417 3.16 -19.57 -7.30
N LEU A 418 3.72 -20.33 -6.34
CA LEU A 418 4.80 -19.84 -5.49
C LEU A 418 6.05 -19.59 -6.34
N MET A 419 6.52 -18.35 -6.38
CA MET A 419 7.76 -17.98 -7.04
C MET A 419 8.96 -18.11 -6.11
N ALA A 420 8.82 -17.58 -4.89
CA ALA A 420 9.91 -17.48 -3.93
C ALA A 420 9.38 -17.25 -2.53
N THR A 421 10.20 -17.57 -1.54
CA THR A 421 9.98 -17.18 -0.15
C THR A 421 11.01 -16.15 0.28
N SER A 422 10.70 -15.39 1.32
CA SER A 422 11.59 -14.38 1.86
C SER A 422 11.63 -14.42 3.38
N ASN A 423 12.82 -14.18 3.92
CA ASN A 423 13.04 -13.92 5.35
C ASN A 423 13.12 -12.42 5.66
N ALA A 424 12.84 -11.54 4.70
CA ALA A 424 12.66 -10.13 5.00
C ALA A 424 11.39 -9.97 5.86
N ASN A 425 11.43 -9.11 6.87
CA ASN A 425 10.26 -8.80 7.68
C ASN A 425 9.31 -7.84 6.95
N LEU A 426 9.84 -6.96 6.09
CA LEU A 426 9.05 -6.13 5.18
C LEU A 426 9.54 -6.31 3.75
N LEU A 427 8.61 -6.63 2.84
CA LEU A 427 8.88 -6.80 1.41
C LEU A 427 7.80 -6.08 0.59
N GLU A 428 8.22 -5.09 -0.21
CA GLU A 428 7.33 -4.29 -1.06
C GLU A 428 7.81 -4.36 -2.51
N LEU A 429 6.93 -4.79 -3.42
CA LEU A 429 7.22 -4.82 -4.85
C LEU A 429 7.26 -3.40 -5.41
N GLY A 430 8.24 -3.15 -6.25
CA GLY A 430 8.44 -1.90 -6.98
C GLY A 430 8.01 -2.01 -8.45
N PRO A 431 8.38 -1.00 -9.27
CA PRO A 431 8.14 -1.02 -10.70
C PRO A 431 8.97 -2.09 -11.41
N TRP A 432 8.55 -2.41 -12.63
CA TRP A 432 9.31 -3.26 -13.54
C TRP A 432 10.59 -2.57 -13.98
N PHE A 433 11.69 -3.30 -13.91
CA PHE A 433 12.95 -2.89 -14.52
C PHE A 433 12.89 -3.09 -16.04
N ASN A 434 12.32 -4.23 -16.47
CA ASN A 434 12.02 -4.54 -17.86
C ASN A 434 10.91 -5.61 -17.91
N ASN A 435 10.70 -6.27 -19.06
CA ASN A 435 9.61 -7.25 -19.24
C ASN A 435 9.73 -8.54 -18.41
N HIS A 436 10.85 -8.79 -17.73
CA HIS A 436 11.06 -10.00 -16.92
C HIS A 436 11.78 -9.75 -15.59
N ILE A 437 12.24 -8.52 -15.33
CA ILE A 437 12.92 -8.16 -14.08
C ILE A 437 12.02 -7.21 -13.29
N LEU A 438 11.65 -7.63 -12.08
CA LEU A 438 10.85 -6.85 -11.14
C LEU A 438 11.76 -6.31 -10.03
N THR A 439 11.59 -5.03 -9.66
CA THR A 439 12.31 -4.47 -8.51
C THR A 439 11.51 -4.65 -7.23
N PHE A 440 12.19 -4.70 -6.08
CA PHE A 440 11.53 -4.77 -4.78
C PHE A 440 12.41 -4.21 -3.66
N TYR A 441 11.77 -3.76 -2.60
CA TYR A 441 12.39 -3.45 -1.32
C TYR A 441 12.37 -4.68 -0.41
N GLY A 442 13.43 -4.88 0.37
CA GLY A 442 13.48 -5.84 1.47
C GLY A 442 14.44 -5.40 2.57
N ASP A 443 13.93 -5.19 3.79
CA ASP A 443 14.70 -4.89 5.01
C ASP A 443 15.90 -3.94 4.82
N GLY A 444 15.63 -2.73 4.32
CA GLY A 444 16.63 -1.67 4.17
C GLY A 444 17.52 -1.82 2.94
N SER A 445 17.11 -2.59 1.94
CA SER A 445 17.82 -2.74 0.66
C SER A 445 16.85 -2.79 -0.52
N LEU A 446 17.32 -2.35 -1.68
CA LEU A 446 16.63 -2.45 -2.96
C LEU A 446 17.25 -3.57 -3.78
N TYR A 447 16.39 -4.35 -4.43
CA TYR A 447 16.77 -5.52 -5.20
C TYR A 447 16.05 -5.54 -6.55
N ALA A 448 16.51 -6.42 -7.43
CA ALA A 448 15.83 -6.78 -8.66
C ALA A 448 15.84 -8.29 -8.84
N MET A 449 14.71 -8.86 -9.25
CA MET A 449 14.51 -10.29 -9.46
C MET A 449 14.06 -10.57 -10.89
N ASP A 450 14.76 -11.48 -11.56
CA ASP A 450 14.29 -12.05 -12.82
C ASP A 450 13.21 -13.10 -12.52
N ILE A 451 11.98 -12.85 -12.98
CA ILE A 451 10.82 -13.69 -12.69
C ILE A 451 10.85 -15.05 -13.40
N GLN A 452 11.69 -15.20 -14.44
CA GLN A 452 11.78 -16.42 -15.24
C GLN A 452 12.80 -17.39 -14.65
N THR A 453 13.91 -16.86 -14.14
CA THR A 453 15.02 -17.66 -13.60
C THR A 453 15.05 -17.70 -12.08
N GLY A 454 14.38 -16.76 -11.42
CA GLY A 454 14.46 -16.54 -9.98
C GLY A 454 15.78 -15.93 -9.52
N ALA A 455 16.64 -15.46 -10.43
CA ALA A 455 17.90 -14.82 -10.10
C ALA A 455 17.68 -13.43 -9.51
N VAL A 456 18.52 -13.03 -8.54
CA VAL A 456 18.38 -11.77 -7.81
C VAL A 456 19.68 -10.97 -7.79
N ALA A 457 19.55 -9.65 -7.93
CA ALA A 457 20.61 -8.67 -7.78
C ALA A 457 20.28 -7.72 -6.63
N THR A 458 21.31 -7.35 -5.86
CA THR A 458 21.24 -6.25 -4.89
C THR A 458 21.62 -4.96 -5.61
N ILE A 459 20.73 -3.96 -5.57
CA ILE A 459 20.96 -2.64 -6.19
C ILE A 459 21.69 -1.74 -5.20
N VAL A 460 21.08 -1.51 -4.03
CA VAL A 460 21.64 -0.60 -3.01
C VAL A 460 21.14 -0.96 -1.62
N GLN A 461 22.00 -0.77 -0.62
CA GLN A 461 21.63 -0.84 0.79
C GLN A 461 21.28 0.56 1.28
N THR A 462 20.00 0.79 1.56
CA THR A 462 19.50 2.08 2.03
C THR A 462 19.59 2.24 3.54
N GLY A 463 19.68 1.13 4.28
CA GLY A 463 19.77 1.08 5.75
C GLY A 463 18.48 1.45 6.50
N VAL A 464 17.51 2.00 5.78
CA VAL A 464 16.16 2.36 6.25
C VAL A 464 15.16 2.05 5.15
N TYR A 465 13.86 2.10 5.49
CA TYR A 465 12.80 1.94 4.52
C TYR A 465 12.98 2.87 3.31
N ALA A 466 12.82 2.30 2.13
CA ALA A 466 12.84 3.01 0.86
C ALA A 466 11.81 2.39 -0.07
N ARG A 467 11.12 3.22 -0.84
CA ARG A 467 10.22 2.76 -1.90
C ARG A 467 10.81 3.05 -3.26
N ILE A 468 10.84 2.04 -4.13
CA ILE A 468 11.25 2.21 -5.52
C ILE A 468 10.09 2.86 -6.28
N ILE A 469 10.33 4.02 -6.88
CA ILE A 469 9.31 4.80 -7.59
C ILE A 469 9.35 4.50 -9.09
N ALA A 470 10.54 4.42 -9.67
CA ALA A 470 10.70 4.22 -11.10
C ALA A 470 12.04 3.57 -11.45
N VAL A 471 12.06 2.91 -12.60
CA VAL A 471 13.27 2.52 -13.33
C VAL A 471 13.27 3.29 -14.65
N ARG A 472 14.38 3.94 -14.98
CA ARG A 472 14.56 4.63 -16.25
C ARG A 472 15.73 4.01 -17.01
N GLY A 473 15.45 3.43 -18.17
CA GLY A 473 16.51 3.11 -19.14
C GLY A 473 16.91 4.35 -19.94
N ASN A 474 18.15 4.35 -20.44
CA ASN A 474 18.64 5.35 -21.38
C ASN A 474 17.98 5.29 -22.77
#